data_AF-A0A349K4I8-F1
#
_entry.id   AF-A0A349K4I8-F1
#
_cell.length_a   1.000
_cell.length_b   1.000
_cell.length_c   1.000
_cell.angle_alpha   90.00
_cell.angle_beta   90.00
_cell.angle_gamma   90.00
#
_symmetry.space_group_name_H-M   'P 1'
#
loop_
_entity.id
_entity.type
_entity.pdbx_description
1 polymer ?
#
loop_
_entity_poly.entity_id
_entity_poly.type
_entity_poly.pdbx_seq_one_letter_code
_entity_poly.pdbx_strand_id
1 'polypeptide(L)'
;MEETEVPLTNPMDIRSQMKSMMNMQRGGGSAKDMINTRHILFIVSGAFSGLEKVVHKRLSEGQIGFGADPVERPMDGELFNQVETQDFIDFGFEAEFIGRLPVRVVCEKLSAADLKNIMKFSEGSLLRQYEREFEAYGIRARFEDSAIGRIATLAEKENTGARALMTVCERLLRDFKFELPGTSVSELTITDELIDGREELLKQYRELGRQVDVEKAARELEVFCRDFREEHGVELVLTDEALAQLAEEAANQGRSLLQLCRQRFRDVQFGLKLIQKNTGRACFELGPEAVKDPDKYLSELVVRSYRGDVAGTEDSPDDSDSQDG
;
A
#
# COMPACT_ATOMS: atom_id res chain seq x y z
N MET A 1 41.31 3.29 17.95
CA MET A 1 41.18 1.88 18.35
C MET A 1 42.49 1.41 18.95
N GLU A 2 42.43 0.97 20.20
CA GLU A 2 43.56 0.39 20.93
C GLU A 2 43.58 -1.12 20.79
N GLU A 3 44.78 -1.70 20.82
CA GLU A 3 44.96 -3.12 21.05
C GLU A 3 44.51 -3.44 22.47
N THR A 4 43.36 -4.09 22.58
CA THR A 4 42.78 -4.47 23.88
C THR A 4 42.24 -5.89 23.80
N GLU A 5 42.16 -6.53 24.96
CA GLU A 5 41.48 -7.80 25.12
C GLU A 5 40.04 -7.54 25.56
N VAL A 6 39.09 -7.80 24.65
CA VAL A 6 37.67 -7.58 24.90
C VAL A 6 37.01 -8.93 25.20
N PRO A 7 36.27 -9.08 26.31
CA PRO A 7 35.56 -10.32 26.60
C PRO A 7 34.44 -10.57 25.58
N LEU A 8 34.38 -11.79 25.04
CA LEU A 8 33.36 -12.24 24.07
C LEU A 8 31.95 -12.33 24.66
N THR A 9 31.87 -12.49 25.97
CA THR A 9 30.63 -12.65 26.70
C THR A 9 30.44 -11.50 27.66
N ASN A 10 29.24 -10.94 27.69
CA ASN A 10 28.88 -9.95 28.69
C ASN A 10 28.93 -10.61 30.09
N PRO A 11 29.80 -10.17 31.01
CA PRO A 11 29.92 -10.75 32.34
C PRO A 11 28.64 -10.56 33.19
N MET A 12 27.77 -9.63 32.81
CA MET A 12 26.48 -9.37 33.48
C MET A 12 25.32 -10.21 32.92
N ASP A 13 25.53 -11.01 31.88
CA ASP A 13 24.50 -11.87 31.29
C ASP A 13 24.36 -13.20 32.08
N ILE A 14 23.13 -13.55 32.43
CA ILE A 14 22.76 -14.75 33.19
C ILE A 14 23.26 -16.02 32.49
N ARG A 15 23.20 -16.09 31.15
CA ARG A 15 23.71 -17.24 30.39
C ARG A 15 25.22 -17.39 30.52
N SER A 16 25.94 -16.27 30.52
CA SER A 16 27.40 -16.23 30.65
C SER A 16 27.86 -16.60 32.08
N GLN A 17 27.10 -16.18 33.10
CA GLN A 17 27.32 -16.59 34.49
C GLN A 17 27.02 -18.08 34.70
N MET A 18 25.93 -18.60 34.14
CA MET A 18 25.56 -20.02 34.25
C MET A 18 26.56 -20.92 33.52
N LYS A 19 27.04 -20.53 32.32
CA LYS A 19 28.13 -21.21 31.58
C LYS A 19 29.42 -21.23 32.39
N SER A 20 29.76 -20.12 33.04
CA SER A 20 30.95 -20.02 33.91
C SER A 20 30.83 -20.92 35.15
N MET A 21 29.66 -20.96 35.80
CA MET A 21 29.39 -21.87 36.92
C MET A 21 29.46 -23.34 36.52
N MET A 22 28.88 -23.72 35.37
CA MET A 22 28.93 -25.09 34.83
C MET A 22 30.35 -25.53 34.48
N ASN A 23 31.17 -24.65 33.89
CA ASN A 23 32.57 -24.95 33.58
C ASN A 23 33.41 -25.13 34.85
N MET A 24 33.16 -24.30 35.87
CA MET A 24 33.83 -24.39 37.17
C MET A 24 33.48 -25.70 37.90
N GLN A 25 32.25 -26.18 37.76
CA GLN A 25 31.80 -27.46 38.32
C GLN A 25 32.42 -28.68 37.61
N ARG A 26 32.85 -28.52 36.35
CA ARG A 26 33.54 -29.55 35.55
C ARG A 26 35.07 -29.55 35.73
N GLY A 27 35.61 -28.75 36.65
CA GLY A 27 37.05 -28.67 36.91
C GLY A 27 37.86 -27.92 35.84
N GLY A 28 37.19 -27.29 34.87
CA GLY A 28 37.82 -26.39 33.90
C GLY A 28 37.83 -24.96 34.46
N GLY A 29 39.01 -24.33 34.52
CA GLY A 29 39.09 -22.89 34.81
C GLY A 29 38.22 -22.11 33.83
N SER A 30 37.66 -20.97 34.26
CA SER A 30 36.92 -20.10 33.35
C SER A 30 37.88 -19.51 32.33
N ALA A 31 37.99 -20.15 31.17
CA ALA A 31 38.54 -19.50 30.00
C ALA A 31 37.58 -18.34 29.70
N LYS A 32 37.96 -17.14 30.13
CA LYS A 32 37.34 -15.92 29.63
C LYS A 32 37.72 -15.89 28.17
N ASP A 33 36.78 -16.25 27.30
CA ASP A 33 36.94 -16.11 25.86
C ASP A 33 37.19 -14.61 25.61
N MET A 34 38.44 -14.23 25.39
CA MET A 34 38.86 -12.86 25.11
C MET A 34 39.27 -12.76 23.64
N ILE A 35 38.85 -11.69 22.98
CA ILE A 35 39.29 -11.36 21.63
C ILE A 35 40.28 -10.21 21.70
N ASN A 36 41.42 -10.42 21.05
CA ASN A 36 42.36 -9.36 20.75
C ASN A 36 41.90 -8.56 19.53
N THR A 37 41.78 -7.24 19.67
CA THR A 37 41.28 -6.33 18.62
C THR A 37 42.32 -5.95 17.57
N ARG A 38 43.60 -6.35 17.72
CA ARG A 38 44.73 -5.94 16.85
C ARG A 38 44.51 -6.20 15.36
N HIS A 39 43.81 -7.29 15.01
CA HIS A 39 43.59 -7.70 13.62
C HIS A 39 42.17 -7.41 13.12
N ILE A 40 41.38 -6.65 13.88
CA ILE A 40 40.03 -6.26 13.47
C ILE A 40 40.16 -5.04 12.53
N LEU A 41 39.62 -5.17 11.32
CA LEU A 41 39.46 -4.04 10.42
C LEU A 41 38.30 -3.17 10.90
N PHE A 42 38.58 -1.90 11.16
CA PHE A 42 37.58 -0.91 11.51
C PHE A 42 37.27 -0.03 10.31
N ILE A 43 36.00 -0.05 9.89
CA ILE A 43 35.47 0.86 8.86
C ILE A 43 34.49 1.78 9.57
N VAL A 44 34.76 3.07 9.51
CA VAL A 44 33.90 4.12 10.07
C VAL A 44 33.37 4.95 8.91
N SER A 45 32.05 5.14 8.85
CA SER A 45 31.38 5.92 7.82
C SER A 45 30.43 6.92 8.47
N GLY A 46 30.31 8.11 7.89
CA GLY A 46 29.39 9.15 8.35
C GLY A 46 29.17 10.20 7.28
N ALA A 47 28.10 10.98 7.45
CA ALA A 47 27.85 12.18 6.65
C ALA A 47 28.40 13.40 7.42
N PHE A 48 29.42 14.05 6.87
CA PHE A 48 30.13 15.15 7.52
C PHE A 48 29.66 16.51 6.98
N SER A 49 28.36 16.79 7.14
CA SER A 49 27.77 18.05 6.69
C SER A 49 28.44 19.24 7.37
N GLY A 50 28.94 20.20 6.61
CA GLY A 50 29.65 21.37 7.10
C GLY A 50 31.18 21.22 7.13
N LEU A 51 31.73 20.02 6.96
CA LEU A 51 33.18 19.82 6.83
C LEU A 51 33.70 20.52 5.57
N GLU A 52 32.91 20.55 4.50
CA GLU A 52 33.22 21.27 3.27
C GLU A 52 33.49 22.76 3.51
N LYS A 53 32.81 23.37 4.50
CA LYS A 53 33.01 24.79 4.85
C LYS A 53 34.35 25.02 5.56
N VAL A 54 34.76 24.07 6.41
CA VAL A 54 36.04 24.10 7.13
C VAL A 54 37.18 23.99 6.12
N VAL A 55 37.10 23.00 5.23
CA VAL A 55 38.07 22.78 4.14
C VAL A 55 38.13 24.01 3.24
N HIS A 56 36.98 24.54 2.82
CA HIS A 56 36.92 25.73 1.97
C HIS A 56 37.57 26.94 2.64
N LYS A 57 37.31 27.16 3.94
CA LYS A 57 37.91 28.26 4.70
C LYS A 57 39.43 28.15 4.70
N ARG A 58 39.99 26.98 4.99
CA ARG A 58 41.44 26.73 4.95
C ARG A 58 42.04 27.01 3.57
N LEU A 59 41.41 26.49 2.50
CA LEU A 59 41.89 26.70 1.13
C LEU A 59 41.81 28.17 0.70
N SER A 60 40.82 28.92 1.19
CA SER A 60 40.64 30.34 0.89
C SER A 60 41.56 31.26 1.72
N GLU A 61 41.87 30.90 2.97
CA GLU A 61 42.74 31.69 3.85
C GLU A 61 44.20 31.75 3.35
N GLY A 62 44.64 30.76 2.56
CA GLY A 62 45.95 30.77 1.90
C GLY A 62 46.11 31.81 0.76
N GLN A 63 45.06 32.55 0.39
CA GLN A 63 45.04 33.43 -0.79
C GLN A 63 45.10 34.94 -0.50
N ILE A 64 45.19 35.37 0.77
CA ILE A 64 45.29 36.80 1.10
C ILE A 64 46.74 37.28 0.92
N GLY A 65 47.08 37.68 -0.31
CA GLY A 65 48.36 38.29 -0.67
C GLY A 65 48.29 39.04 -2.00
N PHE A 66 49.00 40.17 -2.11
CA PHE A 66 49.08 41.00 -3.33
C PHE A 66 49.78 40.22 -4.46
N GLY A 67 49.04 39.36 -5.16
CA GLY A 67 49.55 38.54 -6.27
C GLY A 67 48.98 37.12 -6.38
N ALA A 68 47.96 36.75 -5.59
CA ALA A 68 47.33 35.44 -5.73
C ALA A 68 46.43 35.39 -6.98
N ASP A 69 46.70 34.46 -7.89
CA ASP A 69 45.82 34.17 -9.02
C ASP A 69 44.48 33.61 -8.51
N PRO A 70 43.34 34.02 -9.09
CA PRO A 70 42.05 33.44 -8.75
C PRO A 70 42.01 31.97 -9.21
N VAL A 71 42.18 31.03 -8.29
CA VAL A 71 42.01 29.60 -8.56
C VAL A 71 40.51 29.31 -8.66
N GLU A 72 40.11 28.56 -9.69
CA GLU A 72 38.72 28.10 -9.88
C GLU A 72 38.22 27.37 -8.62
N ARG A 73 36.97 27.67 -8.24
CA ARG A 73 36.35 27.09 -7.03
C ARG A 73 36.12 25.60 -7.28
N PRO A 74 36.72 24.69 -6.48
CA PRO A 74 36.48 23.27 -6.64
C PRO A 74 35.01 22.95 -6.35
N MET A 75 34.45 22.00 -7.10
CA MET A 75 33.10 21.49 -6.82
C MET A 75 33.07 20.76 -5.46
N ASP A 76 31.90 20.67 -4.81
CA ASP A 76 31.72 20.04 -3.48
C ASP A 76 32.40 18.67 -3.34
N GLY A 77 32.37 17.82 -4.38
CA GLY A 77 32.99 16.49 -4.34
C GLY A 77 34.53 16.54 -4.35
N GLU A 78 35.11 17.54 -4.99
CA GLU A 78 36.57 17.73 -5.05
C GLU A 78 37.13 18.29 -3.75
N LEU A 79 36.32 19.05 -3.00
CA LEU A 79 36.67 19.55 -1.67
C LEU A 79 36.94 18.41 -0.69
N PHE A 80 36.12 17.35 -0.70
CA PHE A 80 36.32 16.21 0.21
C PHE A 80 37.61 15.41 -0.11
N ASN A 81 38.07 15.42 -1.36
CA ASN A 81 39.34 14.78 -1.75
C ASN A 81 40.58 15.52 -1.20
N GLN A 82 40.41 16.79 -0.78
CA GLN A 82 41.46 17.62 -0.21
C GLN A 82 41.41 17.68 1.33
N VAL A 83 40.60 16.84 1.97
CA VAL A 83 40.44 16.85 3.42
C VAL A 83 41.71 16.35 4.12
N GLU A 84 42.21 17.16 5.04
CA GLU A 84 43.35 16.84 5.90
C GLU A 84 42.90 16.54 7.33
N THR A 85 43.84 16.05 8.15
CA THR A 85 43.57 15.76 9.57
C THR A 85 43.13 16.99 10.34
N GLN A 86 43.69 18.16 10.03
CA GLN A 86 43.36 19.40 10.72
C GLN A 86 41.89 19.79 10.53
N ASP A 87 41.32 19.56 9.34
CA ASP A 87 39.91 19.89 9.08
C ASP A 87 38.96 19.07 9.97
N PHE A 88 39.28 17.81 10.24
CA PHE A 88 38.50 16.99 11.17
C PHE A 88 38.61 17.47 12.61
N ILE A 89 39.80 17.94 13.02
CA ILE A 89 40.00 18.50 14.37
C ILE A 89 39.19 19.78 14.52
N ASP A 90 39.28 20.68 13.54
CA ASP A 90 38.53 21.95 13.52
C ASP A 90 37.02 21.72 13.41
N PHE A 91 36.60 20.63 12.78
CA PHE A 91 35.22 20.16 12.74
C PHE A 91 34.73 19.59 14.10
N GLY A 92 35.64 19.17 14.98
CA GLY A 92 35.33 18.77 16.35
C GLY A 92 35.78 17.36 16.75
N PHE A 93 36.58 16.66 15.93
CA PHE A 93 37.13 15.37 16.31
C PHE A 93 38.39 15.50 17.18
N GLU A 94 38.58 14.54 18.07
CA GLU A 94 39.83 14.40 18.83
C GLU A 94 40.98 13.95 17.90
N ALA A 95 42.13 14.61 18.02
CA ALA A 95 43.30 14.34 17.18
C ALA A 95 43.80 12.88 17.30
N GLU A 96 43.79 12.31 18.51
CA GLU A 96 44.18 10.93 18.74
C GLU A 96 43.23 9.93 18.06
N PHE A 97 41.95 10.27 17.95
CA PHE A 97 40.96 9.42 17.30
C PHE A 97 41.16 9.41 15.78
N ILE A 98 41.24 10.58 15.15
CA ILE A 98 41.44 10.68 13.69
C ILE A 98 42.82 10.17 13.28
N GLY A 99 43.84 10.33 14.12
CA GLY A 99 45.17 9.77 13.88
C GLY A 99 45.17 8.25 13.72
N ARG A 100 44.16 7.56 14.27
CA ARG A 100 43.98 6.10 14.13
C ARG A 100 43.18 5.69 12.89
N LEU A 101 42.72 6.66 12.09
CA LEU A 101 42.00 6.45 10.82
C LEU A 101 42.82 7.02 9.64
N PRO A 102 43.95 6.38 9.27
CA PRO A 102 44.87 6.91 8.26
C PRO A 102 44.35 6.76 6.83
N VAL A 103 43.47 5.79 6.57
CA VAL A 103 42.86 5.57 5.25
C VAL A 103 41.53 6.31 5.20
N ARG A 104 41.39 7.17 4.19
CA ARG A 104 40.18 7.97 3.95
C ARG A 104 39.67 7.68 2.55
N VAL A 105 38.37 7.49 2.45
CA VAL A 105 37.66 7.28 1.18
C VAL A 105 36.48 8.22 1.17
N VAL A 106 36.32 8.95 0.05
CA VAL A 106 35.21 9.86 -0.18
C VAL A 106 34.20 9.15 -1.06
N CYS A 107 32.93 9.14 -0.65
CA CYS A 107 31.84 8.67 -1.49
C CYS A 107 31.30 9.83 -2.32
N GLU A 108 31.28 9.66 -3.64
CA GLU A 108 30.76 10.66 -4.56
C GLU A 108 29.23 10.77 -4.49
N LYS A 109 28.69 11.93 -4.89
CA LYS A 109 27.24 12.12 -5.03
C LYS A 109 26.74 11.22 -6.16
N LEU A 110 25.60 10.57 -5.94
CA LEU A 110 24.99 9.69 -6.94
C LEU A 110 24.30 10.51 -8.02
N SER A 111 24.70 10.31 -9.28
CA SER A 111 23.98 10.85 -10.43
C SER A 111 22.75 10.01 -10.79
N ALA A 112 21.87 10.54 -11.63
CA ALA A 112 20.77 9.75 -12.21
C ALA A 112 21.27 8.47 -12.93
N ALA A 113 22.45 8.50 -13.55
CA ALA A 113 23.03 7.32 -14.19
C ALA A 113 23.42 6.24 -13.16
N ASP A 114 24.00 6.65 -12.03
CA ASP A 114 24.37 5.73 -10.94
C ASP A 114 23.14 5.12 -10.29
N LEU A 115 22.10 5.93 -10.05
CA LEU A 115 20.82 5.48 -9.52
C LEU A 115 20.15 4.47 -10.46
N LYS A 116 20.18 4.70 -11.78
CA LYS A 116 19.70 3.73 -12.79
C LYS A 116 20.46 2.40 -12.68
N ASN A 117 21.78 2.44 -12.51
CA ASN A 117 22.59 1.24 -12.35
C ASN A 117 22.26 0.49 -11.05
N ILE A 118 22.07 1.21 -9.94
CA ILE A 118 21.65 0.62 -8.65
C ILE A 118 20.30 -0.10 -8.81
N MET A 119 19.33 0.50 -9.50
CA MET A 119 18.03 -0.13 -9.76
C MET A 119 18.12 -1.38 -10.62
N LYS A 120 19.08 -1.46 -11.56
CA LYS A 120 19.20 -2.60 -12.49
C LYS A 120 20.03 -3.75 -11.95
N PHE A 121 21.16 -3.45 -11.32
CA PHE A 121 22.21 -4.43 -11.08
C PHE A 121 22.41 -4.81 -9.61
N SER A 122 21.82 -4.08 -8.68
CA SER A 122 21.90 -4.44 -7.26
C SER A 122 21.23 -5.80 -7.00
N GLU A 123 21.87 -6.68 -6.23
CA GLU A 123 21.31 -8.00 -5.88
C GLU A 123 19.94 -7.91 -5.21
N GLY A 124 19.74 -6.86 -4.41
CA GLY A 124 18.48 -6.50 -3.77
C GLY A 124 17.72 -5.41 -4.51
N SER A 125 17.75 -5.41 -5.85
CA SER A 125 17.20 -4.29 -6.62
C SER A 125 15.76 -3.96 -6.25
N LEU A 126 15.49 -2.65 -6.16
CA LEU A 126 14.19 -2.10 -5.84
C LEU A 126 13.11 -2.58 -6.83
N LEU A 127 13.48 -2.72 -8.11
CA LEU A 127 12.61 -3.21 -9.16
C LEU A 127 12.05 -4.60 -8.82
N ARG A 128 12.92 -5.55 -8.45
CA ARG A 128 12.51 -6.91 -8.07
C ARG A 128 11.66 -6.94 -6.80
N GLN A 129 11.79 -5.95 -5.91
CA GLN A 129 10.95 -5.85 -4.73
C GLN A 129 9.52 -5.46 -5.15
N TYR A 130 9.38 -4.40 -5.95
CA TYR A 130 8.06 -3.98 -6.47
C TYR A 130 7.42 -5.03 -7.38
N GLU A 131 8.19 -5.70 -8.25
CA GLU A 131 7.70 -6.80 -9.08
C GLU A 131 7.06 -7.91 -8.22
N ARG A 132 7.75 -8.33 -7.15
CA ARG A 132 7.23 -9.33 -6.20
C ARG A 132 6.02 -8.85 -5.41
N GLU A 133 5.99 -7.57 -5.04
CA GLU A 133 4.83 -6.99 -4.35
C GLU A 133 3.58 -6.98 -5.23
N PHE A 134 3.70 -6.63 -6.51
CA PHE A 134 2.57 -6.73 -7.46
C PHE A 134 2.21 -8.20 -7.75
N GLU A 135 3.19 -9.09 -7.85
CA GLU A 135 2.97 -10.52 -8.07
C GLU A 135 2.17 -11.16 -6.92
N ALA A 136 2.34 -10.70 -5.68
CA ALA A 136 1.53 -11.14 -4.54
C ALA A 136 0.02 -10.82 -4.71
N TYR A 137 -0.33 -9.85 -5.56
CA TYR A 137 -1.70 -9.54 -5.96
C TYR A 137 -2.11 -10.19 -7.30
N GLY A 138 -1.27 -11.05 -7.88
CA GLY A 138 -1.51 -11.69 -9.17
C GLY A 138 -1.23 -10.78 -10.38
N ILE A 139 -0.55 -9.66 -10.18
CA ILE A 139 -0.26 -8.67 -11.24
C ILE A 139 1.22 -8.76 -11.62
N ARG A 140 1.50 -8.97 -12.90
CA ARG A 140 2.87 -8.92 -13.42
C ARG A 140 3.29 -7.48 -13.69
N ALA A 141 4.08 -6.88 -12.81
CA ALA A 141 4.68 -5.57 -13.07
C ALA A 141 5.93 -5.71 -13.96
N ARG A 142 6.09 -4.81 -14.94
CA ARG A 142 7.31 -4.69 -15.76
C ARG A 142 7.78 -3.25 -15.81
N PHE A 143 9.04 -3.03 -15.46
CA PHE A 143 9.66 -1.73 -15.56
C PHE A 143 10.40 -1.58 -16.88
N GLU A 144 10.03 -0.58 -17.67
CA GLU A 144 10.77 -0.23 -18.86
C GLU A 144 11.96 0.67 -18.56
N ASP A 145 12.92 0.67 -19.48
CA ASP A 145 14.15 1.45 -19.36
C ASP A 145 13.91 2.96 -19.25
N SER A 146 12.82 3.46 -19.86
CA SER A 146 12.39 4.85 -19.78
C SER A 146 11.90 5.21 -18.36
N ALA A 147 11.07 4.36 -17.76
CA ALA A 147 10.62 4.54 -16.38
C ALA A 147 11.78 4.50 -15.39
N ILE A 148 12.72 3.56 -15.53
CA ILE A 148 13.89 3.49 -14.64
C ILE A 148 14.69 4.79 -14.74
N GLY A 149 14.90 5.30 -15.96
CA GLY A 149 15.55 6.59 -16.17
C GLY A 149 14.79 7.75 -15.51
N ARG A 150 13.47 7.81 -15.70
CA ARG A 150 12.62 8.85 -15.12
C ARG A 150 12.62 8.82 -13.60
N ILE A 151 12.51 7.64 -12.98
CA ILE A 151 12.59 7.45 -11.52
C ILE A 151 13.95 7.91 -11.00
N ALA A 152 15.03 7.56 -11.69
CA ALA A 152 16.38 7.97 -11.30
C ALA A 152 16.55 9.51 -11.34
N THR A 153 16.06 10.18 -12.38
CA THR A 153 16.07 11.65 -12.47
C THR A 153 15.22 12.31 -11.38
N LEU A 154 14.08 11.72 -11.02
CA LEU A 154 13.26 12.21 -9.92
C LEU A 154 13.97 12.01 -8.56
N ALA A 155 14.62 10.87 -8.36
CA ALA A 155 15.32 10.55 -7.12
C ALA A 155 16.59 11.39 -6.91
N GLU A 156 17.33 11.72 -7.97
CA GLU A 156 18.48 12.62 -7.92
C GLU A 156 18.11 14.00 -7.32
N LYS A 157 16.94 14.54 -7.69
CA LYS A 157 16.44 15.84 -7.19
C LYS A 157 16.15 15.83 -5.69
N GLU A 158 15.84 14.67 -5.09
CA GLU A 158 15.53 14.54 -3.67
C GLU A 158 16.80 14.60 -2.79
N ASN A 159 18.02 14.56 -3.37
CA ASN A 159 19.31 14.75 -2.67
C ASN A 159 19.54 13.86 -1.42
N THR A 160 18.90 12.69 -1.36
CA THR A 160 19.02 11.74 -0.24
C THR A 160 19.70 10.42 -0.65
N GLY A 161 20.37 10.41 -1.80
CA GLY A 161 21.08 9.25 -2.35
C GLY A 161 20.14 8.13 -2.78
N ALA A 162 20.61 6.88 -2.76
CA ALA A 162 19.84 5.72 -3.22
C ALA A 162 18.53 5.49 -2.43
N ARG A 163 18.43 6.00 -1.20
CA ARG A 163 17.20 5.95 -0.40
C ARG A 163 16.03 6.69 -1.06
N ALA A 164 16.33 7.72 -1.85
CA ALA A 164 15.33 8.47 -2.62
C ALA A 164 14.55 7.56 -3.58
N LEU A 165 15.18 6.52 -4.12
CA LEU A 165 14.54 5.60 -5.08
C LEU A 165 13.30 4.93 -4.48
N MET A 166 13.39 4.47 -3.22
CA MET A 166 12.26 3.87 -2.51
C MET A 166 11.13 4.89 -2.34
N THR A 167 11.46 6.10 -1.88
CA THR A 167 10.47 7.17 -1.67
C THR A 167 9.75 7.54 -2.97
N VAL A 168 10.50 7.67 -4.08
CA VAL A 168 9.94 8.00 -5.39
C VAL A 168 9.07 6.86 -5.91
N CYS A 169 9.53 5.62 -5.87
CA CYS A 169 8.74 4.47 -6.30
C CYS A 169 7.46 4.33 -5.48
N GLU A 170 7.52 4.52 -4.15
CA GLU A 170 6.34 4.40 -3.29
C GLU A 170 5.32 5.49 -3.60
N ARG A 171 5.76 6.74 -3.77
CA ARG A 171 4.89 7.84 -4.19
C ARG A 171 4.22 7.58 -5.54
N LEU A 172 4.93 6.93 -6.48
CA LEU A 172 4.41 6.65 -7.82
C LEU A 172 3.46 5.46 -7.87
N LEU A 173 3.79 4.38 -7.14
CA LEU A 173 3.15 3.08 -7.32
C LEU A 173 2.14 2.71 -6.23
N ARG A 174 2.11 3.41 -5.09
CA ARG A 174 1.20 3.10 -3.98
C ARG A 174 -0.27 3.02 -4.40
N ASP A 175 -0.74 4.00 -5.15
CA ASP A 175 -2.15 4.05 -5.57
C ASP A 175 -2.47 2.88 -6.53
N PHE A 176 -1.56 2.51 -7.43
CA PHE A 176 -1.76 1.33 -8.28
C PHE A 176 -1.83 0.03 -7.50
N LYS A 177 -1.04 -0.12 -6.41
CA LYS A 177 -1.14 -1.27 -5.51
C LYS A 177 -2.50 -1.36 -4.81
N PHE A 178 -3.19 -0.23 -4.63
CA PHE A 178 -4.51 -0.21 -4.01
C PHE A 178 -5.64 -0.43 -5.02
N GLU A 179 -5.54 0.19 -6.20
CA GLU A 179 -6.64 0.21 -7.18
C GLU A 179 -6.65 -1.02 -8.12
N LEU A 180 -5.49 -1.63 -8.39
CA LEU A 180 -5.42 -2.75 -9.32
C LEU A 180 -5.93 -4.09 -8.74
N PRO A 181 -5.70 -4.44 -7.46
CA PRO A 181 -6.26 -5.67 -6.90
C PRO A 181 -7.79 -5.67 -6.99
N GLY A 182 -8.36 -6.75 -7.52
CA GLY A 182 -9.82 -6.87 -7.72
C GLY A 182 -10.29 -6.40 -9.10
N THR A 183 -9.43 -5.75 -9.89
CA THR A 183 -9.70 -5.49 -11.31
C THR A 183 -9.38 -6.73 -12.18
N SER A 184 -9.70 -6.65 -13.47
CA SER A 184 -9.32 -7.68 -14.46
C SER A 184 -7.87 -7.58 -14.96
N VAL A 185 -7.08 -6.63 -14.43
CA VAL A 185 -5.70 -6.38 -14.87
C VAL A 185 -4.75 -7.43 -14.32
N SER A 186 -4.00 -8.08 -15.20
CA SER A 186 -2.98 -9.09 -14.86
C SER A 186 -1.54 -8.65 -15.15
N GLU A 187 -1.35 -7.52 -15.83
CA GLU A 187 -0.04 -6.99 -16.19
C GLU A 187 -0.04 -5.46 -16.11
N LEU A 188 0.99 -4.89 -15.49
CA LEU A 188 1.22 -3.45 -15.37
C LEU A 188 2.58 -3.11 -15.97
N THR A 189 2.59 -2.42 -17.10
CA THR A 189 3.83 -1.91 -17.70
C THR A 189 4.09 -0.50 -17.20
N ILE A 190 5.21 -0.29 -16.53
CA ILE A 190 5.62 0.99 -15.95
C ILE A 190 6.59 1.66 -16.94
N THR A 191 6.10 2.73 -17.58
CA THR A 191 6.82 3.59 -18.52
C THR A 191 6.94 5.01 -17.96
N ASP A 192 7.67 5.88 -18.64
CA ASP A 192 7.72 7.32 -18.31
C ASP A 192 6.37 8.01 -18.57
N GLU A 193 5.60 7.59 -19.58
CA GLU A 193 4.23 8.09 -19.77
C GLU A 193 3.31 7.70 -18.62
N LEU A 194 3.46 6.48 -18.06
CA LEU A 194 2.69 6.10 -16.87
C LEU A 194 3.03 7.00 -15.68
N ILE A 195 4.31 7.34 -15.53
CA ILE A 195 4.78 8.20 -14.44
C ILE A 195 4.21 9.62 -14.58
N ASP A 196 4.21 10.16 -15.81
CA ASP A 196 3.77 11.53 -16.07
C ASP A 196 2.23 11.65 -16.16
N GLY A 197 1.55 10.62 -16.69
CA GLY A 197 0.09 10.52 -16.84
C GLY A 197 -0.62 9.75 -15.71
N ARG A 198 0.06 9.58 -14.57
CA ARG A 198 -0.36 8.72 -13.45
C ARG A 198 -1.83 8.89 -13.03
N GLU A 199 -2.29 10.13 -12.90
CA GLU A 199 -3.63 10.41 -12.39
C GLU A 199 -4.75 9.99 -13.35
N GLU A 200 -4.51 10.13 -14.66
CA GLU A 200 -5.48 9.74 -15.68
C GLU A 200 -5.62 8.22 -15.75
N LEU A 201 -4.50 7.50 -15.71
CA LEU A 201 -4.49 6.03 -15.68
C LEU A 201 -5.15 5.48 -14.41
N LEU A 202 -4.90 6.07 -13.24
CA LEU A 202 -5.56 5.65 -12.00
C LEU A 202 -7.08 5.83 -12.07
N LYS A 203 -7.58 6.89 -12.71
CA LYS A 203 -9.03 7.07 -12.93
C LYS A 203 -9.61 5.95 -13.81
N GLN A 204 -8.88 5.54 -14.85
CA GLN A 204 -9.30 4.43 -15.72
C GLN A 204 -9.36 3.11 -14.95
N TYR A 205 -8.35 2.80 -14.12
CA TYR A 205 -8.35 1.57 -13.32
C TYR A 205 -9.45 1.55 -12.26
N ARG A 206 -9.75 2.69 -11.63
CA ARG A 206 -10.90 2.82 -10.71
C ARG A 206 -12.22 2.50 -11.38
N GLU A 207 -12.42 3.01 -12.60
CA GLU A 207 -13.64 2.74 -13.35
C GLU A 207 -13.74 1.26 -13.73
N LEU A 208 -12.62 0.65 -14.12
CA LEU A 208 -12.55 -0.79 -14.42
C LEU A 208 -12.88 -1.64 -13.18
N GLY A 209 -12.34 -1.30 -12.01
CA GLY A 209 -12.65 -1.98 -10.75
C GLY A 209 -14.14 -1.91 -10.42
N ARG A 210 -14.76 -0.73 -10.56
CA ARG A 210 -16.20 -0.56 -10.34
C ARG A 210 -17.02 -1.44 -11.27
N GLN A 211 -16.65 -1.56 -12.55
CA GLN A 211 -17.35 -2.43 -13.50
C GLN A 211 -17.29 -3.90 -13.07
N VAL A 212 -16.11 -4.38 -12.64
CA VAL A 212 -15.94 -5.77 -12.16
C VAL A 212 -16.78 -6.02 -10.90
N ASP A 213 -16.84 -5.06 -9.98
CA ASP A 213 -17.66 -5.17 -8.77
C ASP A 213 -19.15 -5.24 -9.08
N VAL A 214 -19.64 -4.44 -10.04
CA VAL A 214 -21.03 -4.48 -10.48
C VAL A 214 -21.37 -5.82 -11.12
N GLU A 215 -20.52 -6.35 -12.00
CA GLU A 215 -20.74 -7.68 -12.60
C GLU A 215 -20.73 -8.80 -11.55
N LYS A 216 -19.83 -8.72 -10.57
CA LYS A 216 -19.78 -9.69 -9.47
C LYS A 216 -21.04 -9.61 -8.62
N ALA A 217 -21.49 -8.40 -8.28
CA ALA A 217 -22.72 -8.16 -7.55
C ALA A 217 -23.94 -8.72 -8.31
N ALA A 218 -24.05 -8.47 -9.62
CA ALA A 218 -25.12 -9.02 -10.44
C ALA A 218 -25.15 -10.56 -10.41
N ARG A 219 -23.98 -11.23 -10.57
CA ARG A 219 -23.89 -12.69 -10.48
C ARG A 219 -24.28 -13.24 -9.10
N GLU A 220 -23.84 -12.59 -8.03
CA GLU A 220 -24.21 -13.00 -6.66
C GLU A 220 -25.71 -12.83 -6.41
N LEU A 221 -26.33 -11.81 -6.99
CA LEU A 221 -27.76 -11.57 -6.90
C LEU A 221 -28.57 -12.64 -7.67
N GLU A 222 -28.14 -12.99 -8.89
CA GLU A 222 -28.77 -14.07 -9.66
C GLU A 222 -28.75 -15.40 -8.90
N VAL A 223 -27.64 -15.73 -8.25
CA VAL A 223 -27.51 -16.91 -7.39
C VAL A 223 -28.51 -16.82 -6.22
N PHE A 224 -28.59 -15.68 -5.55
CA PHE A 224 -29.56 -15.48 -4.47
C PHE A 224 -31.01 -15.69 -4.94
N CYS A 225 -31.42 -15.05 -6.04
CA CYS A 225 -32.79 -15.14 -6.55
C CYS A 225 -33.15 -16.56 -6.99
N ARG A 226 -32.22 -17.28 -7.62
CA ARG A 226 -32.41 -18.69 -7.98
C ARG A 226 -32.60 -19.56 -6.74
N ASP A 227 -31.68 -19.47 -5.78
CA ASP A 227 -31.74 -20.25 -4.53
C ASP A 227 -33.05 -19.98 -3.77
N PHE A 228 -33.46 -18.70 -3.69
CA PHE A 228 -34.71 -18.29 -3.04
C PHE A 228 -35.96 -18.86 -3.74
N ARG A 229 -35.96 -18.87 -5.09
CA ARG A 229 -37.05 -19.45 -5.88
C ARG A 229 -37.17 -20.95 -5.67
N GLU A 230 -36.04 -21.67 -5.68
CA GLU A 230 -36.02 -23.13 -5.46
C GLU A 230 -36.50 -23.48 -4.04
N GLU A 231 -36.08 -22.72 -3.03
CA GLU A 231 -36.41 -23.02 -1.63
C GLU A 231 -37.85 -22.60 -1.25
N HIS A 232 -38.38 -21.54 -1.86
CA HIS A 232 -39.64 -20.94 -1.43
C HIS A 232 -40.75 -20.92 -2.47
N GLY A 233 -40.46 -21.22 -3.75
CA GLY A 233 -41.46 -21.22 -4.83
C GLY A 233 -41.96 -19.83 -5.23
N VAL A 234 -41.19 -18.79 -4.90
CA VAL A 234 -41.49 -17.38 -5.19
C VAL A 234 -40.31 -16.75 -5.93
N GLU A 235 -40.58 -16.03 -7.00
CA GLU A 235 -39.57 -15.35 -7.80
C GLU A 235 -39.38 -13.91 -7.32
N LEU A 236 -38.12 -13.55 -7.08
CA LEU A 236 -37.69 -12.23 -6.65
C LEU A 236 -36.86 -11.58 -7.77
N VAL A 237 -37.20 -10.35 -8.12
CA VAL A 237 -36.45 -9.52 -9.05
C VAL A 237 -36.12 -8.22 -8.33
N LEU A 238 -34.86 -7.79 -8.33
CA LEU A 238 -34.48 -6.50 -7.78
C LEU A 238 -34.22 -5.51 -8.91
N THR A 239 -34.58 -4.25 -8.69
CA THR A 239 -34.27 -3.18 -9.65
C THR A 239 -32.77 -2.86 -9.63
N ASP A 240 -32.25 -2.25 -10.71
CA ASP A 240 -30.84 -1.83 -10.80
C ASP A 240 -30.44 -0.89 -9.66
N GLU A 241 -31.35 -0.02 -9.23
CA GLU A 241 -31.18 0.89 -8.09
C GLU A 241 -31.04 0.13 -6.76
N ALA A 242 -31.85 -0.92 -6.57
CA ALA A 242 -31.79 -1.77 -5.38
C ALA A 242 -30.50 -2.60 -5.35
N LEU A 243 -30.04 -3.10 -6.50
CA LEU A 243 -28.76 -3.79 -6.64
C LEU A 243 -27.59 -2.87 -6.29
N ALA A 244 -27.57 -1.65 -6.84
CA ALA A 244 -26.51 -0.68 -6.58
C ALA A 244 -26.42 -0.36 -5.07
N GLN A 245 -27.56 -0.14 -4.42
CA GLN A 245 -27.62 0.13 -2.98
C GLN A 245 -27.11 -1.05 -2.14
N LEU A 246 -27.52 -2.28 -2.47
CA LEU A 246 -27.05 -3.47 -1.75
C LEU A 246 -25.57 -3.74 -1.98
N ALA A 247 -25.06 -3.51 -3.20
CA ALA A 247 -23.64 -3.70 -3.54
C ALA A 247 -22.75 -2.71 -2.77
N GLU A 248 -23.17 -1.44 -2.69
CA GLU A 248 -22.46 -0.43 -1.89
C GLU A 248 -22.48 -0.78 -0.39
N GLU A 249 -23.62 -1.22 0.14
CA GLU A 249 -23.75 -1.64 1.54
C GLU A 249 -22.89 -2.89 1.85
N ALA A 250 -22.86 -3.87 0.95
CA ALA A 250 -22.04 -5.08 1.09
C ALA A 250 -20.54 -4.75 1.11
N ALA A 251 -20.09 -3.86 0.21
CA ALA A 251 -18.72 -3.37 0.17
C ALA A 251 -18.32 -2.65 1.46
N ASN A 252 -19.18 -1.77 1.97
CA ASN A 252 -18.95 -1.03 3.22
C ASN A 252 -18.87 -1.95 4.46
N GLN A 253 -19.61 -3.07 4.45
CA GLN A 253 -19.60 -4.05 5.55
C GLN A 253 -18.53 -5.13 5.39
N GLY A 254 -17.79 -5.17 4.28
CA GLY A 254 -16.79 -6.20 3.99
C GLY A 254 -17.39 -7.60 3.86
N ARG A 255 -18.63 -7.72 3.35
CA ARG A 255 -19.36 -8.98 3.18
C ARG A 255 -19.69 -9.19 1.70
N SER A 256 -19.94 -10.43 1.29
CA SER A 256 -20.48 -10.69 -0.05
C SER A 256 -21.94 -10.22 -0.13
N LEU A 257 -22.35 -9.78 -1.32
CA LEU A 257 -23.74 -9.39 -1.59
C LEU A 257 -24.68 -10.55 -1.30
N LEU A 258 -24.30 -11.77 -1.70
CA LEU A 258 -25.08 -12.97 -1.43
C LEU A 258 -25.35 -13.17 0.08
N GLN A 259 -24.34 -12.97 0.93
CA GLN A 259 -24.50 -13.10 2.38
C GLN A 259 -25.39 -11.99 2.95
N LEU A 260 -25.24 -10.76 2.45
CA LEU A 260 -26.09 -9.63 2.84
C LEU A 260 -27.56 -9.92 2.47
N CYS A 261 -27.84 -10.34 1.24
CA CYS A 261 -29.18 -10.67 0.77
C CYS A 261 -29.81 -11.80 1.60
N ARG A 262 -29.08 -12.89 1.86
CA ARG A 262 -29.58 -14.00 2.69
C ARG A 262 -29.96 -13.58 4.11
N GLN A 263 -29.19 -12.67 4.70
CA GLN A 263 -29.51 -12.13 6.01
C GLN A 263 -30.73 -11.20 5.97
N ARG A 264 -30.75 -10.27 5.00
CA ARG A 264 -31.75 -9.21 4.89
C ARG A 264 -33.13 -9.73 4.51
N PHE A 265 -33.18 -10.71 3.62
CA PHE A 265 -34.42 -11.25 3.07
C PHE A 265 -34.90 -12.55 3.74
N ARG A 266 -34.33 -12.91 4.89
CA ARG A 266 -34.60 -14.18 5.59
C ARG A 266 -36.07 -14.42 5.88
N ASP A 267 -36.79 -13.39 6.33
CA ASP A 267 -38.19 -13.53 6.76
C ASP A 267 -39.20 -13.07 5.69
N VAL A 268 -38.69 -12.55 4.58
CA VAL A 268 -39.47 -11.97 3.49
C VAL A 268 -40.33 -13.01 2.77
N GLN A 269 -39.83 -14.25 2.72
CA GLN A 269 -40.54 -15.42 2.19
C GLN A 269 -41.94 -15.64 2.81
N PHE A 270 -42.13 -15.32 4.10
CA PHE A 270 -43.40 -15.57 4.78
C PHE A 270 -44.48 -14.59 4.30
N GLY A 271 -44.13 -13.31 4.18
CA GLY A 271 -45.04 -12.29 3.68
C GLY A 271 -45.37 -12.47 2.19
N LEU A 272 -44.36 -12.79 1.36
CA LEU A 272 -44.57 -13.02 -0.07
C LEU A 272 -45.44 -14.24 -0.36
N LYS A 273 -45.28 -15.34 0.38
CA LYS A 273 -46.16 -16.53 0.26
C LYS A 273 -47.61 -16.22 0.62
N LEU A 274 -47.85 -15.33 1.58
CA LEU A 274 -49.19 -14.89 1.93
C LEU A 274 -49.83 -14.11 0.78
N ILE A 275 -49.07 -13.19 0.18
CA ILE A 275 -49.53 -12.40 -0.96
C ILE A 275 -49.76 -13.29 -2.19
N GLN A 276 -48.90 -14.28 -2.44
CA GLN A 276 -49.07 -15.26 -3.52
C GLN A 276 -50.38 -16.05 -3.35
N LYS A 277 -50.75 -16.45 -2.13
CA LYS A 277 -52.02 -17.14 -1.87
C LYS A 277 -53.25 -16.26 -2.15
N ASN A 278 -53.18 -14.98 -1.80
CA ASN A 278 -54.31 -14.06 -1.96
C ASN A 278 -54.44 -13.55 -3.40
N THR A 279 -53.32 -13.31 -4.10
CA THR A 279 -53.31 -12.62 -5.40
C THR A 279 -52.96 -13.53 -6.58
N GLY A 280 -52.48 -14.75 -6.34
CA GLY A 280 -51.93 -15.65 -7.36
C GLY A 280 -50.58 -15.21 -7.94
N ARG A 281 -50.04 -14.06 -7.51
CA ARG A 281 -48.78 -13.50 -8.03
C ARG A 281 -47.58 -14.29 -7.50
N ALA A 282 -46.73 -14.78 -8.41
CA ALA A 282 -45.54 -15.55 -8.07
C ALA A 282 -44.21 -14.78 -8.25
N CYS A 283 -44.23 -13.62 -8.93
CA CYS A 283 -43.05 -12.79 -9.19
C CYS A 283 -43.20 -11.41 -8.54
N PHE A 284 -42.22 -11.03 -7.73
CA PHE A 284 -42.20 -9.80 -6.94
C PHE A 284 -40.95 -8.99 -7.25
N GLU A 285 -41.18 -7.74 -7.65
CA GLU A 285 -40.12 -6.78 -7.95
C GLU A 285 -39.85 -5.92 -6.71
N LEU A 286 -38.60 -5.88 -6.26
CA LEU A 286 -38.16 -5.16 -5.08
C LEU A 286 -37.31 -3.95 -5.49
N GLY A 287 -37.79 -2.75 -5.15
CA GLY A 287 -37.05 -1.51 -5.30
C GLY A 287 -36.21 -1.13 -4.07
N PRO A 288 -35.56 0.04 -4.08
CA PRO A 288 -34.68 0.51 -2.98
C PRO A 288 -35.41 0.66 -1.63
N GLU A 289 -36.71 0.97 -1.64
CA GLU A 289 -37.56 1.00 -0.44
C GLU A 289 -37.57 -0.35 0.30
N ALA A 290 -37.66 -1.46 -0.45
CA ALA A 290 -37.69 -2.81 0.10
C ALA A 290 -36.32 -3.27 0.62
N VAL A 291 -35.24 -2.74 0.05
CA VAL A 291 -33.86 -2.97 0.53
C VAL A 291 -33.62 -2.25 1.86
N LYS A 292 -34.17 -1.03 2.02
CA LYS A 292 -33.96 -0.18 3.19
C LYS A 292 -34.77 -0.62 4.41
N ASP A 293 -35.99 -1.09 4.23
CA ASP A 293 -36.83 -1.64 5.29
C ASP A 293 -37.74 -2.76 4.75
N PRO A 294 -37.25 -4.01 4.72
CA PRO A 294 -37.98 -5.14 4.17
C PRO A 294 -39.29 -5.42 4.91
N ASP A 295 -39.28 -5.29 6.24
CA ASP A 295 -40.42 -5.62 7.10
C ASP A 295 -41.56 -4.63 6.92
N LYS A 296 -41.24 -3.33 6.86
CA LYS A 296 -42.23 -2.29 6.60
C LYS A 296 -42.80 -2.42 5.18
N TYR A 297 -41.95 -2.63 4.18
CA TYR A 297 -42.38 -2.80 2.80
C TYR A 297 -43.32 -4.00 2.64
N LEU A 298 -43.00 -5.14 3.26
CA LEU A 298 -43.86 -6.32 3.27
C LEU A 298 -45.19 -6.08 3.97
N SER A 299 -45.17 -5.41 5.12
CA SER A 299 -46.38 -5.11 5.87
C SER A 299 -47.35 -4.28 5.02
N GLU A 300 -46.85 -3.28 4.31
CA GLU A 300 -47.66 -2.46 3.38
C GLU A 300 -48.20 -3.27 2.20
N LEU A 301 -47.40 -4.14 1.61
CA LEU A 301 -47.83 -5.02 0.51
C LEU A 301 -48.88 -6.04 0.95
N VAL A 302 -48.72 -6.65 2.13
CA VAL A 302 -49.68 -7.59 2.70
C VAL A 302 -51.01 -6.88 2.93
N VAL A 303 -51.01 -5.70 3.56
CA VAL A 303 -52.24 -4.92 3.80
C VAL A 303 -52.93 -4.55 2.49
N ARG A 304 -52.18 -4.17 1.45
CA ARG A 304 -52.75 -3.88 0.12
C ARG A 304 -53.37 -5.12 -0.53
N SER A 305 -52.76 -6.30 -0.37
CA SER A 305 -53.30 -7.56 -0.91
C SER A 305 -54.67 -7.90 -0.32
N TYR A 306 -54.89 -7.64 0.97
CA TYR A 306 -56.18 -7.85 1.61
C TYR A 306 -57.23 -6.81 1.22
N ARG A 307 -56.83 -5.57 0.90
CA ARG A 307 -57.77 -4.54 0.43
C ARG A 307 -58.22 -4.74 -1.02
N GLY A 308 -57.42 -5.43 -1.84
CA GLY A 308 -57.77 -5.76 -3.23
C GLY A 308 -58.94 -6.74 -3.35
N ASP A 309 -59.11 -7.64 -2.38
CA ASP A 309 -60.22 -8.60 -2.33
C ASP A 309 -61.55 -8.00 -1.83
N VAL A 310 -61.56 -6.75 -1.31
CA VAL A 310 -62.76 -6.12 -0.74
C VAL A 310 -63.47 -5.18 -1.73
N ALA A 311 -62.94 -4.98 -2.94
CA ALA A 311 -63.61 -4.20 -4.00
C ALA A 311 -64.53 -5.07 -4.88
N GLY A 312 -65.13 -6.12 -4.31
CA GLY A 312 -65.88 -7.14 -5.04
C GLY A 312 -67.22 -7.51 -4.42
N THR A 313 -67.82 -6.67 -3.58
CA THR A 313 -69.23 -6.83 -3.16
C THR A 313 -69.75 -5.53 -2.57
N GLU A 314 -70.93 -5.11 -3.06
CA GLU A 314 -71.81 -4.04 -2.56
C GLU A 314 -71.45 -2.61 -3.00
N ASP A 315 -72.09 -2.12 -4.07
CA ASP A 315 -73.28 -1.28 -3.90
C ASP A 315 -74.06 -1.15 -5.22
N SER A 316 -75.27 -1.70 -5.24
CA SER A 316 -76.29 -1.36 -6.24
C SER A 316 -77.46 -0.72 -5.50
N PRO A 317 -77.70 0.59 -5.66
CA PRO A 317 -79.01 1.17 -5.43
C PRO A 317 -79.67 1.55 -6.75
N ASP A 318 -80.82 0.90 -6.97
CA ASP A 318 -82.09 1.41 -7.50
C ASP A 318 -82.16 2.41 -8.66
N ASP A 319 -82.98 2.00 -9.64
CA ASP A 319 -84.08 2.73 -10.29
C ASP A 319 -83.86 4.18 -10.75
N SER A 320 -83.99 4.41 -12.05
CA SER A 320 -85.26 4.87 -12.65
C SER A 320 -85.09 5.40 -14.08
N ASP A 321 -86.04 5.02 -14.93
CA ASP A 321 -86.68 5.79 -16.01
C ASP A 321 -85.89 6.83 -16.81
N SER A 322 -85.85 6.61 -18.14
CA SER A 322 -86.33 7.53 -19.19
C SER A 322 -85.83 7.03 -20.56
N GLN A 323 -86.71 6.49 -21.41
CA GLN A 323 -87.44 7.17 -22.49
C GLN A 323 -86.60 7.59 -23.71
N ASP A 324 -87.11 7.11 -24.86
CA ASP A 324 -87.08 7.66 -26.21
C ASP A 324 -85.78 7.68 -27.03
N GLY A 325 -85.88 7.07 -28.22
CA GLY A 325 -84.96 7.25 -29.35
C GLY A 325 -84.84 6.03 -30.23
#